data_AF-A0A3B9BT41-F1
#
_entry.id   AF-A0A3B9BT41-F1
#
_cell.length_a   1.000
_cell.length_b   1.000
_cell.length_c   1.000
_cell.angle_alpha   90.00
_cell.angle_beta   90.00
_cell.angle_gamma   90.00
#
_symmetry.space_group_name_H-M   'P 1'
#
loop_
_entity.id
_entity.type
_entity.pdbx_description
1 polymer ?
#
loop_
_entity_poly.entity_id
_entity_poly.type
_entity_poly.pdbx_seq_one_letter_code
_entity_poly.pdbx_strand_id
1 'polypeptide(L)'
;MIQTVPIIAGKSPFKVTLEKGKNYFWCQCGMSKSQPFCDGSHAGTDIGPLKFTADKDGDAAMCLCKSTANGPFCDGTHAGLGDLAVGDAAPAPKSDVPQATPTPEEPTVARIHALAKDGLSKLGHHGEMGSMGIPRKDLPHWDDIQVLPAQMARKPLLDDVPVATSVTIGPRAAKPLRLDIPLFVSDMSYGALSEEAKTALSRGAQMAGTGICSGEGGMLPEEQAENNRYFYELASARFGWDLDLVARVQAFHFKGGQGAKTGTGGHLPGDKVQGKIAQVRGLEPGQDAISPSTFADLETPADFKRIADQVRERSGGIPIGFKLSANHIEDDID
;
A
#
# COMPACT_ATOMS: atom_id res chain seq x y z
N MET A 1 -16.18 33.10 -10.28
CA MET A 1 -15.49 32.15 -11.19
C MET A 1 -14.24 31.69 -10.49
N ILE A 2 -14.04 30.39 -10.30
CA ILE A 2 -12.78 29.84 -9.75
C ILE A 2 -11.71 30.06 -10.80
N GLN A 3 -10.60 30.68 -10.43
CA GLN A 3 -9.49 30.92 -11.37
C GLN A 3 -8.75 29.61 -11.61
N THR A 4 -8.83 29.12 -12.86
CA THR A 4 -8.19 27.85 -13.30
C THR A 4 -6.91 28.08 -14.12
N VAL A 5 -6.63 29.32 -14.50
CA VAL A 5 -5.45 29.70 -15.30
C VAL A 5 -4.61 30.71 -14.51
N PRO A 6 -3.28 30.54 -14.43
CA PRO A 6 -2.42 31.50 -13.74
C PRO A 6 -2.42 32.85 -14.46
N ILE A 7 -2.15 33.92 -13.72
CA ILE A 7 -1.98 35.26 -14.29
C ILE A 7 -0.51 35.68 -14.36
N ILE A 8 -0.18 36.53 -15.32
CA ILE A 8 1.15 37.12 -15.47
C ILE A 8 1.39 38.03 -14.27
N ALA A 9 2.35 37.69 -13.42
CA ALA A 9 2.73 38.52 -12.27
C ALA A 9 3.81 39.56 -12.61
N GLY A 10 4.55 39.35 -13.70
CA GLY A 10 5.59 40.25 -14.19
C GLY A 10 6.16 39.81 -15.54
N LYS A 11 6.61 40.77 -16.35
CA LYS A 11 7.20 40.52 -17.69
C LYS A 11 8.73 40.43 -17.67
N SER A 12 9.35 40.41 -16.50
CA SER A 12 10.78 40.23 -16.33
C SER A 12 11.05 39.29 -15.16
N PRO A 13 12.14 38.53 -15.18
CA PRO A 13 12.48 37.64 -14.08
C PRO A 13 12.80 38.43 -12.81
N PHE A 14 12.54 37.81 -11.67
CA PHE A 14 12.89 38.36 -10.36
C PHE A 14 14.13 37.64 -9.81
N LYS A 15 15.19 38.40 -9.52
CA LYS A 15 16.42 37.85 -8.96
C LYS A 15 16.25 37.60 -7.46
N VAL A 16 16.49 36.37 -7.01
CA VAL A 16 16.49 35.98 -5.59
C VAL A 16 17.81 35.32 -5.23
N THR A 17 18.26 35.46 -4.00
CA THR A 17 19.37 34.67 -3.45
C THR A 17 18.81 33.46 -2.73
N LEU A 18 19.26 32.27 -3.14
CA LEU A 18 18.83 30.99 -2.58
C LEU A 18 19.90 30.44 -1.63
N GLU A 19 19.44 29.78 -0.57
CA GLU A 19 20.26 29.07 0.41
C GLU A 19 20.12 27.56 0.18
N LYS A 20 21.24 26.86 0.04
CA LYS A 20 21.29 25.41 -0.19
C LYS A 20 20.53 24.65 0.90
N GLY A 21 19.71 23.68 0.49
CA GLY A 21 18.92 22.82 1.37
C GLY A 21 17.65 23.47 1.93
N LYS A 22 17.43 24.78 1.68
CA LYS A 22 16.22 25.46 2.11
C LYS A 22 15.05 25.19 1.16
N ASN A 23 13.87 24.99 1.74
CA ASN A 23 12.63 24.81 1.01
C ASN A 23 12.01 26.18 0.69
N TYR A 24 11.59 26.34 -0.56
CA TYR A 24 10.90 27.52 -1.06
C TYR A 24 9.60 27.11 -1.75
N PHE A 25 8.63 28.03 -1.77
CA PHE A 25 7.33 27.83 -2.40
C PHE A 25 7.11 28.89 -3.47
N TRP A 26 7.27 28.54 -4.73
CA TRP A 26 7.07 29.45 -5.85
C TRP A 26 5.58 29.64 -6.14
N CYS A 27 5.16 30.90 -6.31
CA CYS A 27 3.77 31.23 -6.63
C CYS A 27 3.47 30.88 -8.08
N GLN A 28 2.68 29.82 -8.31
CA GLN A 28 2.24 29.43 -9.66
C GLN A 28 1.06 30.26 -10.16
N CYS A 29 0.12 30.64 -9.29
CA CYS A 29 -1.11 31.34 -9.68
C CYS A 29 -0.90 32.79 -10.14
N GLY A 30 0.20 33.43 -9.75
CA GLY A 30 0.52 34.83 -10.06
C GLY A 30 -0.15 35.87 -9.14
N MET A 31 -1.00 35.46 -8.20
CA MET A 31 -1.75 36.38 -7.32
C MET A 31 -1.01 36.79 -6.04
N SER A 32 0.09 36.11 -5.69
CA SER A 32 0.86 36.46 -4.49
C SER A 32 1.36 37.89 -4.57
N LYS A 33 1.24 38.64 -3.48
CA LYS A 33 1.83 39.97 -3.31
C LYS A 33 3.33 39.89 -3.00
N SER A 34 3.79 38.74 -2.54
CA SER A 34 5.19 38.44 -2.21
C SER A 34 5.91 37.69 -3.33
N GLN A 35 5.61 38.01 -4.61
CA GLN A 35 6.29 37.41 -5.76
C GLN A 35 7.83 37.47 -5.58
N PRO A 36 8.57 36.42 -6.00
CA PRO A 36 8.11 35.25 -6.74
C PRO A 36 7.52 34.13 -5.85
N PHE A 37 7.49 34.32 -4.52
CA PHE A 37 7.08 33.29 -3.57
C PHE A 37 5.59 33.35 -3.23
N CYS A 38 5.06 32.24 -2.73
CA CYS A 38 3.67 32.13 -2.31
C CYS A 38 3.44 32.77 -0.95
N ASP A 39 2.38 33.58 -0.83
CA ASP A 39 1.91 34.21 0.41
C ASP A 39 0.55 33.67 0.88
N GLY A 40 0.03 32.63 0.22
CA GLY A 40 -1.30 32.07 0.49
C GLY A 40 -2.43 32.64 -0.35
N SER A 41 -2.19 33.64 -1.21
CA SER A 41 -3.22 34.25 -2.08
C SER A 41 -3.87 33.28 -3.09
N HIS A 42 -3.36 32.05 -3.21
CA HIS A 42 -3.95 30.99 -4.03
C HIS A 42 -5.17 30.31 -3.39
N ALA A 43 -5.45 30.57 -2.10
CA ALA A 43 -6.58 29.98 -1.40
C ALA A 43 -7.90 30.27 -2.16
N GLY A 44 -8.63 29.21 -2.51
CA GLY A 44 -9.85 29.28 -3.33
C GLY A 44 -9.63 29.11 -4.84
N THR A 45 -8.42 28.74 -5.28
CA THR A 45 -8.11 28.34 -6.66
C THR A 45 -7.59 26.91 -6.72
N ASP A 46 -7.63 26.31 -7.92
CA ASP A 46 -7.08 24.97 -8.17
C ASP A 46 -5.55 24.97 -8.37
N ILE A 47 -4.91 26.14 -8.24
CA ILE A 47 -3.48 26.34 -8.54
C ILE A 47 -2.68 26.45 -7.24
N GLY A 48 -2.10 25.34 -6.80
CA GLY A 48 -1.19 25.30 -5.64
C GLY A 48 0.20 25.91 -5.93
N PRO A 49 0.99 26.23 -4.89
CA PRO A 49 2.38 26.65 -5.05
C PRO A 49 3.32 25.46 -5.34
N LEU A 50 4.39 25.72 -6.10
CA LEU A 50 5.42 24.72 -6.39
C LEU A 50 6.47 24.75 -5.28
N LYS A 51 6.54 23.69 -4.48
CA LYS A 51 7.63 23.50 -3.52
C LYS A 51 8.90 23.04 -4.24
N PHE A 52 10.04 23.66 -3.92
CA PHE A 52 11.36 23.18 -4.35
C PHE A 52 12.40 23.40 -3.24
N THR A 53 13.48 22.63 -3.29
CA THR A 53 14.65 22.77 -2.41
C THR A 53 15.80 23.30 -3.24
N ALA A 54 16.55 24.29 -2.74
CA ALA A 54 17.70 24.81 -3.48
C ALA A 54 18.91 23.87 -3.38
N ASP A 55 19.50 23.50 -4.51
CA ASP A 55 20.64 22.57 -4.55
C ASP A 55 21.99 23.21 -4.24
N LYS A 56 22.08 24.53 -4.37
CA LYS A 56 23.28 25.34 -4.15
C LYS A 56 22.93 26.74 -3.64
N ASP A 57 23.89 27.36 -2.97
CA ASP A 57 23.81 28.77 -2.61
C ASP A 57 24.01 29.64 -3.85
N GLY A 58 23.30 30.78 -3.89
CA GLY A 58 23.57 31.84 -4.86
C GLY A 58 22.32 32.40 -5.53
N ASP A 59 22.57 33.28 -6.50
CA ASP A 59 21.51 34.02 -7.16
C ASP A 59 20.81 33.18 -8.24
N ALA A 60 19.49 33.25 -8.27
CA ALA A 60 18.62 32.63 -9.26
C ALA A 60 17.62 33.63 -9.83
N ALA A 61 17.35 33.51 -11.13
CA ALA A 61 16.32 34.29 -11.81
C ALA A 61 15.00 33.50 -11.79
N MET A 62 14.02 33.98 -11.04
CA MET A 62 12.72 33.33 -10.85
C MET A 62 11.70 33.84 -11.87
N CYS A 63 10.82 32.97 -12.32
CA CYS A 63 9.80 33.32 -13.30
C CYS A 63 8.62 34.08 -12.68
N LEU A 64 8.31 35.24 -13.27
CA LEU A 64 7.11 36.03 -12.95
C LEU A 64 6.00 35.93 -14.02
N CYS A 65 6.31 35.53 -15.26
CA CYS A 65 5.30 35.46 -16.31
C CYS A 65 4.39 34.22 -16.24
N LYS A 66 4.79 33.21 -15.46
CA LYS A 66 4.09 31.93 -15.25
C LYS A 66 3.95 31.05 -16.49
N SER A 67 4.63 31.40 -17.58
CA SER A 67 4.73 30.62 -18.81
C SER A 67 6.05 29.85 -18.97
N THR A 68 6.90 29.80 -17.93
CA THR A 68 8.16 29.04 -17.98
C THR A 68 7.89 27.53 -18.03
N ALA A 69 8.59 26.81 -18.90
CA ALA A 69 8.65 25.36 -18.89
C ALA A 69 9.68 24.83 -17.86
N ASN A 70 10.57 25.70 -17.37
CA ASN A 70 11.60 25.40 -16.38
C ASN A 70 11.24 25.96 -14.99
N GLY A 71 9.96 25.92 -14.62
CA GLY A 71 9.48 26.41 -13.32
C GLY A 71 10.25 25.77 -12.15
N PRO A 72 10.65 26.54 -11.13
CA PRO A 72 10.26 27.93 -10.85
C PRO A 72 11.16 29.00 -11.50
N PHE A 73 12.18 28.58 -12.26
CA PHE A 73 13.19 29.46 -12.83
C PHE A 73 12.75 30.07 -14.16
N CYS A 74 13.34 31.21 -14.50
CA CYS A 74 13.12 31.86 -15.78
C CYS A 74 13.90 31.13 -16.90
N ASP A 75 13.19 30.81 -17.98
CA ASP A 75 13.73 30.23 -19.22
C ASP A 75 13.76 31.20 -20.40
N GLY A 76 13.36 32.46 -20.18
CA GLY A 76 13.30 33.49 -21.22
C GLY A 76 11.96 33.62 -21.95
N THR A 77 10.98 32.75 -21.68
CA THR A 77 9.66 32.75 -22.33
C THR A 77 8.94 34.11 -22.24
N HIS A 78 9.25 34.91 -21.21
CA HIS A 78 8.68 36.26 -21.03
C HIS A 78 8.93 37.21 -22.21
N ALA A 79 9.98 36.99 -23.01
CA ALA A 79 10.27 37.79 -24.20
C ALA A 79 9.22 37.61 -25.33
N GLY A 80 8.50 36.47 -25.33
CA GLY A 80 7.50 36.12 -26.34
C GLY A 80 6.05 36.45 -25.98
N LEU A 81 5.80 37.18 -24.89
CA LEU A 81 4.43 37.48 -24.42
C LEU A 81 3.68 38.50 -25.28
N GLY A 82 4.38 39.22 -26.17
CA GLY A 82 3.77 40.26 -27.01
C GLY A 82 3.04 41.32 -26.18
N ASP A 83 1.78 41.59 -26.55
CA ASP A 83 0.92 42.62 -25.98
C ASP A 83 0.29 42.25 -24.63
N LEU A 84 0.48 41.01 -24.13
CA LEU A 84 -0.05 40.60 -22.83
C LEU A 84 0.54 41.44 -21.69
N ALA A 85 -0.31 41.85 -20.77
CA ALA A 85 0.00 42.69 -19.61
C ALA A 85 0.03 41.90 -18.30
N VAL A 86 0.55 42.53 -17.24
CA VAL A 86 0.46 41.99 -15.88
C VAL A 86 -1.02 41.92 -15.47
N GLY A 87 -1.43 40.76 -14.97
CA GLY A 87 -2.84 40.47 -14.65
C GLY A 87 -3.57 39.68 -15.74
N ASP A 88 -3.06 39.63 -16.96
CA ASP A 88 -3.64 38.78 -18.02
C ASP A 88 -3.38 37.30 -17.74
N ALA A 89 -4.18 36.44 -18.35
CA ALA A 89 -3.98 35.00 -18.31
C ALA A 89 -2.62 34.63 -18.91
N ALA A 90 -1.79 33.92 -18.15
CA ALA A 90 -0.49 33.48 -18.61
C ALA A 90 -0.63 32.36 -19.65
N PRO A 91 0.05 32.46 -20.81
CA PRO A 91 0.11 31.37 -21.76
C PRO A 91 0.63 30.07 -21.13
N ALA A 92 0.11 28.94 -21.58
CA ALA A 92 0.61 27.63 -21.16
C ALA A 92 2.10 27.49 -21.51
N PRO A 93 2.92 26.92 -20.61
CA PRO A 93 4.33 26.65 -20.90
C PRO A 93 4.52 25.78 -22.14
N LYS A 94 5.49 26.14 -22.98
CA LYS A 94 5.92 25.34 -24.14
C LYS A 94 7.33 24.81 -23.88
N SER A 95 7.52 23.51 -24.02
CA SER A 95 8.83 22.86 -23.87
C SER A 95 9.28 22.32 -25.22
N ASP A 96 10.48 22.70 -25.67
CA ASP A 96 11.12 22.14 -26.86
C ASP A 96 11.73 20.75 -26.61
N VAL A 97 11.77 20.30 -25.35
CA VAL A 97 12.20 18.95 -24.99
C VAL A 97 11.13 17.96 -25.46
N PRO A 98 11.47 17.01 -26.37
CA PRO A 98 10.54 15.97 -26.78
C PRO A 98 10.12 15.14 -25.58
N GLN A 99 8.81 14.98 -25.39
CA GLN A 99 8.30 14.08 -24.37
C GLN A 99 8.43 12.64 -24.89
N ALA A 100 9.13 11.80 -24.14
CA ALA A 100 9.23 10.38 -24.48
C ALA A 100 7.84 9.75 -24.51
N THR A 101 7.53 9.05 -25.60
CA THR A 101 6.25 8.35 -25.80
C THR A 101 6.54 6.88 -26.10
N PRO A 102 5.73 5.93 -25.59
CA PRO A 102 5.91 4.52 -25.90
C PRO A 102 5.78 4.25 -27.41
N THR A 103 6.72 3.48 -27.97
CA THR A 103 6.63 2.94 -29.32
C THR A 103 6.53 1.41 -29.27
N PRO A 104 6.15 0.73 -30.36
CA PRO A 104 6.20 -0.74 -30.42
C PRO A 104 7.60 -1.31 -30.15
N GLU A 105 8.64 -0.63 -30.63
CA GLU A 105 10.05 -1.03 -30.47
C GLU A 105 10.57 -0.75 -29.05
N GLU A 106 10.11 0.35 -28.44
CA GLU A 106 10.52 0.78 -27.09
C GLU A 106 9.28 1.10 -26.21
N PRO A 107 8.48 0.09 -25.83
CA PRO A 107 7.23 0.30 -25.11
C PRO A 107 7.43 0.88 -23.70
N THR A 108 8.65 0.82 -23.17
CA THR A 108 9.00 1.28 -21.83
C THR A 108 9.77 2.60 -21.81
N VAL A 109 10.08 3.23 -22.96
CA VAL A 109 10.96 4.42 -23.02
C VAL A 109 10.43 5.59 -22.19
N ALA A 110 9.13 5.86 -22.27
CA ALA A 110 8.48 6.90 -21.47
C ALA A 110 8.60 6.63 -19.97
N ARG A 111 8.48 5.35 -19.56
CA ARG A 111 8.60 4.91 -18.16
C ARG A 111 10.03 5.05 -17.66
N ILE A 112 11.02 4.66 -18.47
CA ILE A 112 12.44 4.80 -18.14
C ILE A 112 12.79 6.28 -17.94
N HIS A 113 12.34 7.16 -18.83
CA HIS A 113 12.57 8.61 -18.70
C HIS A 113 11.90 9.19 -17.44
N ALA A 114 10.69 8.74 -17.11
CA ALA A 114 10.03 9.14 -15.87
C ALA A 114 10.82 8.69 -14.62
N LEU A 115 11.28 7.43 -14.60
CA LEU A 115 12.11 6.89 -13.51
C LEU A 115 13.47 7.60 -13.41
N ALA A 116 14.11 7.92 -14.53
CA ALA A 116 15.39 8.63 -14.54
C ALA A 116 15.25 10.07 -14.03
N LYS A 117 14.11 10.72 -14.32
CA LYS A 117 13.83 12.10 -13.89
C LYS A 117 13.44 12.18 -12.42
N ASP A 118 12.53 11.31 -11.98
CA ASP A 118 11.86 11.42 -10.69
C ASP A 118 12.36 10.40 -9.66
N GLY A 119 13.15 9.41 -10.07
CA GLY A 119 13.54 8.28 -9.23
C GLY A 119 12.32 7.49 -8.73
N LEU A 120 12.46 6.83 -7.58
CA LEU A 120 11.36 6.13 -6.90
C LEU A 120 10.45 7.09 -6.10
N SER A 121 10.80 8.37 -6.01
CA SER A 121 10.12 9.34 -5.15
C SER A 121 8.62 9.51 -5.47
N LYS A 122 8.24 9.30 -6.73
CA LYS A 122 6.84 9.37 -7.20
C LYS A 122 6.11 8.03 -7.29
N LEU A 123 6.80 6.92 -7.06
CA LEU A 123 6.27 5.56 -7.19
C LEU A 123 6.23 4.80 -5.85
N GLY A 124 6.78 5.39 -4.78
CA GLY A 124 6.91 4.77 -3.46
C GLY A 124 8.23 4.04 -3.26
N HIS A 125 8.58 3.73 -2.01
CA HIS A 125 9.86 3.11 -1.63
C HIS A 125 10.16 1.80 -2.38
N HIS A 126 9.13 1.04 -2.77
CA HIS A 126 9.25 -0.22 -3.52
C HIS A 126 9.06 -0.06 -5.04
N GLY A 127 8.85 1.17 -5.52
CA GLY A 127 8.40 1.43 -6.88
C GLY A 127 6.97 0.96 -7.13
N GLU A 128 6.61 0.88 -8.41
CA GLU A 128 5.31 0.39 -8.86
C GLU A 128 5.16 -1.10 -8.53
N MET A 129 4.31 -1.43 -7.56
CA MET A 129 4.05 -2.82 -7.16
C MET A 129 2.88 -3.39 -7.97
N GLY A 130 3.18 -4.38 -8.81
CA GLY A 130 2.19 -5.30 -9.37
C GLY A 130 2.19 -6.64 -8.63
N SER A 131 1.18 -7.48 -8.85
CA SER A 131 1.23 -8.86 -8.38
C SER A 131 2.44 -9.57 -8.99
N MET A 132 3.35 -10.07 -8.15
CA MET A 132 4.37 -11.02 -8.58
C MET A 132 3.66 -12.22 -9.19
N GLY A 133 3.93 -12.55 -10.45
CA GLY A 133 3.29 -13.71 -11.04
C GLY A 133 3.45 -13.85 -12.54
N ILE A 134 3.20 -15.08 -12.97
CA ILE A 134 3.00 -15.47 -14.36
C ILE A 134 1.77 -14.70 -14.89
N PRO A 135 1.80 -14.16 -16.13
CA PRO A 135 0.64 -13.49 -16.72
C PRO A 135 -0.60 -14.36 -16.59
N ARG A 136 -1.75 -13.75 -16.26
CA ARG A 136 -2.99 -14.50 -16.00
C ARG A 136 -3.37 -15.50 -17.12
N LYS A 137 -3.01 -15.18 -18.38
CA LYS A 137 -3.23 -16.05 -19.55
C LYS A 137 -2.45 -17.37 -19.52
N ASP A 138 -1.38 -17.42 -18.74
CA ASP A 138 -0.47 -18.56 -18.62
C ASP A 138 -0.70 -19.33 -17.30
N LEU A 139 -1.66 -18.89 -16.46
CA LEU A 139 -2.08 -19.59 -15.25
C LEU A 139 -3.22 -20.58 -15.57
N PRO A 140 -3.29 -21.74 -14.89
CA PRO A 140 -4.41 -22.65 -15.04
C PRO A 140 -5.72 -22.00 -14.60
N HIS A 141 -6.75 -22.20 -15.39
CA HIS A 141 -8.12 -21.81 -15.13
C HIS A 141 -8.89 -22.94 -14.44
N TRP A 142 -10.03 -22.61 -13.83
CA TRP A 142 -10.94 -23.63 -13.28
C TRP A 142 -11.39 -24.63 -14.35
N ASP A 143 -11.50 -24.18 -15.60
CA ASP A 143 -11.87 -25.02 -16.74
C ASP A 143 -10.76 -26.00 -17.15
N ASP A 144 -9.51 -25.79 -16.68
CA ASP A 144 -8.40 -26.71 -16.91
C ASP A 144 -8.41 -27.89 -15.90
N ILE A 145 -9.28 -27.85 -14.89
CA ILE A 145 -9.36 -28.86 -13.83
C ILE A 145 -10.54 -29.80 -14.10
N GLN A 146 -10.24 -31.07 -14.40
CA GLN A 146 -11.26 -32.11 -14.48
C GLN A 146 -11.36 -32.88 -13.15
N VAL A 147 -12.50 -32.76 -12.47
CA VAL A 147 -12.83 -33.60 -11.30
C VAL A 147 -13.38 -34.93 -11.79
N LEU A 148 -12.67 -36.03 -11.50
CA LEU A 148 -13.09 -37.36 -11.92
C LEU A 148 -14.27 -37.89 -11.08
N PRO A 149 -15.37 -38.33 -11.70
CA PRO A 149 -16.51 -38.86 -10.97
C PRO A 149 -16.24 -40.25 -10.39
N ALA A 150 -16.88 -40.53 -9.25
CA ALA A 150 -16.91 -41.85 -8.65
C ALA A 150 -17.90 -42.76 -9.42
N GLN A 151 -17.55 -44.04 -9.63
CA GLN A 151 -18.34 -45.01 -10.39
C GLN A 151 -18.32 -46.39 -9.70
N MET A 152 -17.27 -47.20 -9.94
CA MET A 152 -17.22 -48.59 -9.48
C MET A 152 -16.24 -48.83 -8.33
N ALA A 153 -15.02 -48.25 -8.41
CA ALA A 153 -14.01 -48.40 -7.36
C ALA A 153 -14.41 -47.68 -6.05
N ARG A 154 -15.05 -46.51 -6.19
CA ARG A 154 -15.82 -45.84 -5.14
C ARG A 154 -17.19 -45.59 -5.74
N LYS A 155 -18.24 -46.12 -5.09
CA LYS A 155 -19.62 -45.87 -5.53
C LYS A 155 -20.04 -44.45 -5.11
N PRO A 156 -20.84 -43.73 -5.93
CA PRO A 156 -21.46 -42.49 -5.49
C PRO A 156 -22.37 -42.75 -4.29
N LEU A 157 -22.56 -41.72 -3.47
CA LEU A 157 -23.56 -41.73 -2.42
C LEU A 157 -24.96 -41.66 -3.05
N LEU A 158 -25.98 -42.15 -2.32
CA LEU A 158 -27.37 -41.95 -2.70
C LEU A 158 -27.77 -40.48 -2.45
N ASP A 159 -28.79 -40.01 -3.16
CA ASP A 159 -29.22 -38.59 -3.17
C ASP A 159 -29.62 -38.06 -1.78
N ASP A 160 -30.07 -38.93 -0.88
CA ASP A 160 -30.51 -38.61 0.47
C ASP A 160 -29.39 -38.65 1.52
N VAL A 161 -28.17 -39.05 1.13
CA VAL A 161 -27.04 -39.10 2.05
C VAL A 161 -26.54 -37.67 2.30
N PRO A 162 -26.57 -37.18 3.55
CA PRO A 162 -26.06 -35.86 3.86
C PRO A 162 -24.54 -35.78 3.65
N VAL A 163 -24.09 -34.76 2.91
CA VAL A 163 -22.67 -34.47 2.71
C VAL A 163 -22.27 -33.29 3.59
N ALA A 164 -21.31 -33.50 4.49
CA ALA A 164 -20.78 -32.45 5.34
C ALA A 164 -19.66 -31.68 4.63
N THR A 165 -19.73 -30.35 4.65
CA THR A 165 -18.66 -29.44 4.21
C THR A 165 -17.79 -28.96 5.36
N SER A 166 -18.12 -29.35 6.60
CA SER A 166 -17.40 -28.90 7.78
C SER A 166 -15.96 -29.40 7.78
N VAL A 167 -15.04 -28.55 8.21
CA VAL A 167 -13.60 -28.85 8.29
C VAL A 167 -13.09 -28.57 9.70
N THR A 168 -12.13 -29.38 10.14
CA THR A 168 -11.42 -29.18 11.40
C THR A 168 -9.98 -28.78 11.11
N ILE A 169 -9.60 -27.59 11.54
CA ILE A 169 -8.24 -27.07 11.45
C ILE A 169 -7.47 -27.49 12.71
N GLY A 170 -6.28 -28.05 12.49
CA GLY A 170 -5.42 -28.56 13.57
C GLY A 170 -6.08 -29.66 14.39
N PRO A 171 -6.51 -30.80 13.79
CA PRO A 171 -7.20 -31.88 14.51
C PRO A 171 -6.38 -32.53 15.64
N ARG A 172 -5.06 -32.28 15.68
CA ARG A 172 -4.14 -32.74 16.73
C ARG A 172 -3.84 -31.66 17.79
N ALA A 173 -4.41 -30.46 17.65
CA ALA A 173 -4.28 -29.41 18.66
C ALA A 173 -5.16 -29.75 19.88
N ALA A 174 -4.86 -29.17 21.05
CA ALA A 174 -5.68 -29.38 22.24
C ALA A 174 -7.05 -28.70 22.11
N LYS A 175 -7.13 -27.59 21.36
CA LYS A 175 -8.35 -26.85 21.04
C LYS A 175 -8.51 -26.72 19.52
N PRO A 176 -8.84 -27.80 18.80
CA PRO A 176 -9.00 -27.74 17.34
C PRO A 176 -10.11 -26.77 16.94
N LEU A 177 -9.94 -26.09 15.81
CA LEU A 177 -10.94 -25.14 15.30
C LEU A 177 -11.84 -25.82 14.28
N ARG A 178 -13.15 -25.79 14.49
CA ARG A 178 -14.15 -26.31 13.55
C ARG A 178 -14.80 -25.17 12.77
N LEU A 179 -14.86 -25.32 11.44
CA LEU A 179 -15.61 -24.46 10.53
C LEU A 179 -16.73 -25.27 9.88
N ASP A 180 -17.85 -24.62 9.58
CA ASP A 180 -19.01 -25.27 8.95
C ASP A 180 -18.82 -25.45 7.43
N ILE A 181 -17.94 -24.64 6.83
CA ILE A 181 -17.57 -24.65 5.42
C ILE A 181 -16.04 -24.60 5.25
N PRO A 182 -15.48 -25.09 4.13
CA PRO A 182 -14.03 -25.14 3.89
C PRO A 182 -13.51 -23.83 3.28
N LEU A 183 -14.08 -22.69 3.68
CA LEU A 183 -13.77 -21.36 3.17
C LEU A 183 -13.67 -20.42 4.37
N PHE A 184 -12.73 -19.48 4.39
CA PHE A 184 -12.63 -18.44 5.42
C PHE A 184 -12.16 -17.13 4.79
N VAL A 185 -12.34 -16.00 5.50
CA VAL A 185 -11.87 -14.69 5.03
C VAL A 185 -10.39 -14.53 5.37
N SER A 186 -9.53 -14.51 4.34
CA SER A 186 -8.08 -14.46 4.50
C SER A 186 -7.56 -13.09 4.99
N ASP A 187 -6.28 -13.06 5.34
CA ASP A 187 -5.57 -11.95 5.97
C ASP A 187 -5.60 -10.66 5.15
N MET A 188 -6.30 -9.67 5.68
CA MET A 188 -6.28 -8.30 5.20
C MET A 188 -6.19 -7.38 6.41
N SER A 189 -5.15 -6.56 6.48
CA SER A 189 -4.86 -5.78 7.68
C SER A 189 -5.80 -4.58 7.86
N TYR A 190 -6.06 -4.23 9.13
CA TYR A 190 -6.62 -2.91 9.44
C TYR A 190 -5.62 -1.80 9.04
N GLY A 191 -6.11 -0.83 8.27
CA GLY A 191 -5.32 0.19 7.58
C GLY A 191 -5.22 -0.04 6.07
N ALA A 192 -5.17 -1.30 5.62
CA ALA A 192 -5.43 -1.64 4.21
C ALA A 192 -6.94 -1.63 3.93
N LEU A 193 -7.71 -2.20 4.85
CA LEU A 193 -9.17 -2.09 4.91
C LEU A 193 -9.59 -1.10 6.00
N SER A 194 -10.77 -0.50 5.83
CA SER A 194 -11.40 0.32 6.86
C SER A 194 -11.93 -0.54 8.00
N GLU A 195 -12.27 0.10 9.12
CA GLU A 195 -12.86 -0.55 10.29
C GLU A 195 -14.22 -1.18 9.92
N GLU A 196 -15.04 -0.48 9.17
CA GLU A 196 -16.37 -0.95 8.73
C GLU A 196 -16.24 -2.19 7.85
N ALA A 197 -15.26 -2.20 6.94
CA ALA A 197 -15.01 -3.35 6.08
C ALA A 197 -14.58 -4.59 6.90
N LYS A 198 -13.68 -4.41 7.86
CA LYS A 198 -13.22 -5.50 8.74
C LYS A 198 -14.38 -6.06 9.59
N THR A 199 -15.13 -5.19 10.26
CA THR A 199 -16.30 -5.58 11.07
C THR A 199 -17.37 -6.27 10.23
N ALA A 200 -17.68 -5.76 9.03
CA ALA A 200 -18.66 -6.36 8.13
C ALA A 200 -18.23 -7.75 7.64
N LEU A 201 -16.96 -7.92 7.25
CA LEU A 201 -16.42 -9.22 6.83
C LEU A 201 -16.43 -10.23 7.98
N SER A 202 -16.05 -9.79 9.19
CA SER A 202 -16.04 -10.63 10.38
C SER A 202 -17.43 -11.15 10.74
N ARG A 203 -18.43 -10.25 10.75
CA ARG A 203 -19.84 -10.59 10.97
C ARG A 203 -20.37 -11.54 9.88
N GLY A 204 -20.04 -11.27 8.62
CA GLY A 204 -20.40 -12.13 7.50
C GLY A 204 -19.83 -13.55 7.64
N ALA A 205 -18.55 -13.65 8.01
CA ALA A 205 -17.90 -14.93 8.27
C ALA A 205 -18.57 -15.69 9.44
N GLN A 206 -18.94 -14.99 10.52
CA GLN A 206 -19.65 -15.58 11.66
C GLN A 206 -21.00 -16.16 11.23
N MET A 207 -21.77 -15.41 10.44
CA MET A 207 -23.06 -15.85 9.89
C MET A 207 -22.92 -17.04 8.94
N ALA A 208 -21.82 -17.10 8.19
CA ALA A 208 -21.49 -18.20 7.29
C ALA A 208 -20.90 -19.44 8.01
N GLY A 209 -20.74 -19.40 9.33
CA GLY A 209 -20.18 -20.51 10.10
C GLY A 209 -18.67 -20.69 9.93
N THR A 210 -17.96 -19.62 9.56
CA THR A 210 -16.51 -19.62 9.31
C THR A 210 -15.76 -18.49 9.99
N GLY A 211 -14.43 -18.49 9.86
CA GLY A 211 -13.53 -17.54 10.48
C GLY A 211 -13.01 -16.43 9.57
N ILE A 212 -12.27 -15.53 10.19
CA ILE A 212 -11.57 -14.41 9.57
C ILE A 212 -10.21 -14.21 10.22
N CYS A 213 -9.26 -13.66 9.47
CA CYS A 213 -7.91 -13.36 9.96
C CYS A 213 -7.66 -11.86 10.19
N SER A 214 -6.93 -11.53 11.25
CA SER A 214 -6.54 -10.15 11.58
C SER A 214 -5.73 -9.47 10.48
N GLY A 215 -4.86 -10.25 9.83
CA GLY A 215 -3.76 -9.76 9.02
C GLY A 215 -2.67 -9.04 9.81
N GLU A 216 -1.65 -8.59 9.09
CA GLU A 216 -0.39 -8.03 9.62
C GLU A 216 -0.51 -6.70 10.39
N GLY A 217 -1.71 -6.12 10.49
CA GLY A 217 -1.92 -4.81 11.11
C GLY A 217 -2.27 -4.86 12.58
N GLY A 218 -2.33 -6.05 13.18
CA GLY A 218 -2.83 -6.27 14.53
C GLY A 218 -4.33 -6.62 14.56
N MET A 219 -4.79 -7.05 15.74
CA MET A 219 -6.18 -7.46 15.96
C MET A 219 -7.04 -6.24 16.34
N LEU A 220 -8.03 -5.93 15.50
CA LEU A 220 -9.02 -4.88 15.78
C LEU A 220 -10.07 -5.41 16.75
N PRO A 221 -10.32 -4.77 17.91
CA PRO A 221 -11.27 -5.27 18.91
C PRO A 221 -12.69 -5.46 18.39
N GLU A 222 -13.17 -4.54 17.56
CA GLU A 222 -14.52 -4.58 16.96
C GLU A 222 -14.64 -5.73 15.97
N GLU A 223 -13.60 -5.97 15.17
CA GLU A 223 -13.58 -7.11 14.26
C GLU A 223 -13.60 -8.43 15.02
N GLN A 224 -12.79 -8.57 16.07
CA GLN A 224 -12.72 -9.79 16.86
C GLN A 224 -14.04 -10.06 17.62
N ALA A 225 -14.74 -9.00 18.07
CA ALA A 225 -16.01 -9.16 18.77
C ALA A 225 -17.13 -9.78 17.91
N GLU A 226 -17.03 -9.65 16.59
CA GLU A 226 -18.05 -10.14 15.65
C GLU A 226 -17.90 -11.64 15.28
N ASN A 227 -16.76 -12.27 15.57
CA ASN A 227 -16.50 -13.64 15.12
C ASN A 227 -15.76 -14.49 16.17
N ASN A 228 -16.34 -15.65 16.49
CA ASN A 228 -15.78 -16.58 17.48
C ASN A 228 -14.84 -17.66 16.90
N ARG A 229 -14.47 -17.53 15.63
CA ARG A 229 -13.53 -18.38 14.87
C ARG A 229 -12.42 -17.50 14.30
N TYR A 230 -11.76 -16.74 15.17
CA TYR A 230 -10.83 -15.70 14.76
C TYR A 230 -9.39 -16.22 14.64
N PHE A 231 -8.69 -15.80 13.59
CA PHE A 231 -7.30 -16.17 13.32
C PHE A 231 -6.40 -14.95 13.55
N TYR A 232 -5.30 -15.17 14.27
CA TYR A 232 -4.33 -14.11 14.54
C TYR A 232 -3.03 -14.32 13.78
N GLU A 233 -2.59 -13.29 13.06
CA GLU A 233 -1.39 -13.32 12.23
C GLU A 233 -0.21 -12.63 12.93
N LEU A 234 0.94 -13.30 12.97
CA LEU A 234 2.23 -12.67 13.29
C LEU A 234 3.05 -12.50 12.01
N ALA A 235 3.34 -11.25 11.65
CA ALA A 235 4.20 -10.88 10.53
C ALA A 235 5.55 -10.30 10.99
N SER A 236 6.48 -10.15 10.05
CA SER A 236 7.87 -9.70 10.29
C SER A 236 8.02 -8.39 11.07
N ALA A 237 7.11 -7.43 10.87
CA ALA A 237 7.10 -6.16 11.59
C ALA A 237 6.52 -6.22 13.00
N ARG A 238 5.82 -7.31 13.32
CA ARG A 238 5.15 -7.53 14.61
C ARG A 238 4.16 -6.41 14.97
N PHE A 239 3.59 -5.70 13.99
CA PHE A 239 2.60 -4.66 14.25
C PHE A 239 1.39 -5.23 14.98
N GLY A 240 1.07 -4.60 16.11
CA GLY A 240 -0.02 -5.01 16.98
C GLY A 240 0.15 -6.39 17.62
N TRP A 241 1.30 -7.06 17.45
CA TRP A 241 1.57 -8.35 18.07
C TRP A 241 1.60 -8.22 19.59
N ASP A 242 0.79 -9.04 20.24
CA ASP A 242 0.70 -9.11 21.69
C ASP A 242 0.29 -10.54 22.04
N LEU A 243 1.10 -11.18 22.88
CA LEU A 243 0.90 -12.56 23.30
C LEU A 243 -0.37 -12.69 24.17
N ASP A 244 -0.79 -11.65 24.88
CA ASP A 244 -1.99 -11.71 25.72
C ASP A 244 -3.28 -11.77 24.88
N LEU A 245 -3.25 -11.24 23.65
CA LEU A 245 -4.38 -11.31 22.73
C LEU A 245 -4.64 -12.72 22.22
N VAL A 246 -3.63 -13.60 22.23
CA VAL A 246 -3.74 -15.01 21.81
C VAL A 246 -4.76 -15.80 22.65
N ALA A 247 -5.01 -15.39 23.89
CA ALA A 247 -6.04 -16.02 24.73
C ALA A 247 -7.47 -15.87 24.17
N ARG A 248 -7.67 -14.94 23.21
CA ARG A 248 -9.00 -14.58 22.66
C ARG A 248 -9.27 -15.17 21.27
N VAL A 249 -8.31 -15.86 20.66
CA VAL A 249 -8.39 -16.32 19.26
C VAL A 249 -8.43 -17.84 19.18
N GLN A 250 -8.86 -18.39 18.04
CA GLN A 250 -9.10 -19.83 17.87
C GLN A 250 -8.10 -20.50 16.93
N ALA A 251 -7.31 -19.71 16.22
CA ALA A 251 -6.17 -20.17 15.45
C ALA A 251 -5.14 -19.05 15.37
N PHE A 252 -3.89 -19.43 15.15
CA PHE A 252 -2.77 -18.51 14.98
C PHE A 252 -1.92 -18.97 13.81
N HIS A 253 -1.33 -18.04 13.07
CA HIS A 253 -0.35 -18.37 12.05
C HIS A 253 0.76 -17.33 11.93
N PHE A 254 1.93 -17.82 11.54
CA PHE A 254 3.02 -16.96 11.08
C PHE A 254 2.81 -16.58 9.62
N LYS A 255 3.16 -15.35 9.25
CA LYS A 255 3.24 -14.91 7.87
C LYS A 255 4.67 -15.03 7.36
N GLY A 256 4.94 -16.08 6.59
CA GLY A 256 6.19 -16.21 5.83
C GLY A 256 6.16 -15.43 4.50
N GLY A 257 4.99 -15.34 3.87
CA GLY A 257 4.85 -14.63 2.60
C GLY A 257 3.39 -14.41 2.17
N GLN A 258 3.23 -13.75 1.02
CA GLN A 258 1.94 -13.57 0.35
C GLN A 258 2.12 -13.52 -1.16
N GLY A 259 1.15 -14.04 -1.92
CA GLY A 259 1.26 -14.15 -3.38
C GLY A 259 1.36 -12.82 -4.14
N ALA A 260 0.87 -11.70 -3.58
CA ALA A 260 0.96 -10.41 -4.27
C ALA A 260 2.41 -9.90 -4.38
N LYS A 261 3.25 -10.17 -3.38
CA LYS A 261 4.60 -9.59 -3.27
C LYS A 261 5.56 -10.47 -2.47
N THR A 262 5.78 -11.68 -2.97
CA THR A 262 6.71 -12.67 -2.40
C THR A 262 8.09 -12.06 -2.17
N GLY A 263 8.65 -12.22 -0.96
CA GLY A 263 9.99 -11.72 -0.60
C GLY A 263 10.05 -10.24 -0.16
N THR A 264 8.91 -9.57 0.02
CA THR A 264 8.86 -8.19 0.53
C THR A 264 7.87 -8.07 1.69
N GLY A 265 8.09 -7.08 2.56
CA GLY A 265 7.19 -6.77 3.65
C GLY A 265 5.96 -5.97 3.24
N GLY A 266 5.00 -5.88 4.17
CA GLY A 266 3.91 -4.91 4.16
C GLY A 266 4.42 -3.46 4.07
N HIS A 267 3.63 -2.59 3.45
CA HIS A 267 3.89 -1.15 3.45
C HIS A 267 2.55 -0.44 3.59
N LEU A 268 2.40 0.33 4.67
CA LEU A 268 1.29 1.26 4.85
C LEU A 268 1.86 2.68 4.93
N PRO A 269 1.53 3.55 3.97
CA PRO A 269 1.94 4.94 3.98
C PRO A 269 1.49 5.68 5.25
N GLY A 270 2.32 6.59 5.76
CA GLY A 270 2.14 7.28 7.03
C GLY A 270 0.93 8.21 7.07
N ASP A 271 0.46 8.71 5.93
CA ASP A 271 -0.80 9.46 5.81
C ASP A 271 -2.01 8.64 6.25
N LYS A 272 -1.95 7.31 6.12
CA LYS A 272 -2.95 6.37 6.63
C LYS A 272 -2.71 5.94 8.07
N VAL A 273 -1.51 6.11 8.62
CA VAL A 273 -1.18 5.75 10.00
C VAL A 273 -1.64 6.87 10.92
N GLN A 274 -2.94 6.89 11.20
CA GLN A 274 -3.58 7.92 12.03
C GLN A 274 -4.56 7.27 13.01
N GLY A 275 -4.82 7.96 14.13
CA GLY A 275 -5.82 7.56 15.12
C GLY A 275 -5.71 6.09 15.54
N LYS A 276 -6.77 5.32 15.30
CA LYS A 276 -6.86 3.92 15.72
C LYS A 276 -5.88 3.00 14.99
N ILE A 277 -5.48 3.30 13.76
CA ILE A 277 -4.48 2.50 13.03
C ILE A 277 -3.12 2.58 13.75
N ALA A 278 -2.74 3.78 14.20
CA ALA A 278 -1.53 4.00 14.97
C ALA A 278 -1.57 3.24 16.31
N GLN A 279 -2.71 3.30 17.02
CA GLN A 279 -2.92 2.60 18.28
C GLN A 279 -2.83 1.07 18.15
N VAL A 280 -3.55 0.48 17.20
CA VAL A 280 -3.56 -0.99 17.00
C VAL A 280 -2.18 -1.49 16.57
N ARG A 281 -1.42 -0.69 15.81
CA ARG A 281 -0.08 -1.07 15.34
C ARG A 281 1.05 -0.77 16.33
N GLY A 282 0.80 0.04 17.36
CA GLY A 282 1.84 0.54 18.27
C GLY A 282 2.81 1.52 17.59
N LEU A 283 2.30 2.38 16.70
CA LEU A 283 3.07 3.35 15.93
C LEU A 283 2.69 4.79 16.26
N GLU A 284 3.59 5.74 15.97
CA GLU A 284 3.28 7.16 16.05
C GLU A 284 2.44 7.62 14.84
N PRO A 285 1.46 8.52 15.02
CA PRO A 285 0.69 9.07 13.91
C PRO A 285 1.57 9.76 12.85
N GLY A 286 1.36 9.44 11.57
CA GLY A 286 2.15 9.95 10.45
C GLY A 286 3.42 9.15 10.13
N GLN A 287 3.75 8.13 10.92
CA GLN A 287 4.91 7.26 10.67
C GLN A 287 4.59 6.20 9.60
N ASP A 288 5.44 6.08 8.58
CA ASP A 288 5.33 4.98 7.60
C ASP A 288 5.47 3.62 8.30
N ALA A 289 4.54 2.70 8.05
CA ALA A 289 4.63 1.33 8.55
C ALA A 289 5.26 0.44 7.48
N ILE A 290 6.57 0.24 7.57
CA ILE A 290 7.36 -0.59 6.65
C ILE A 290 7.73 -1.89 7.37
N SER A 291 7.26 -3.02 6.84
CA SER A 291 7.64 -4.32 7.37
C SER A 291 8.95 -4.81 6.75
N PRO A 292 9.86 -5.42 7.54
CA PRO A 292 10.99 -6.16 6.99
C PRO A 292 10.51 -7.29 6.06
N SER A 293 11.34 -7.71 5.11
CA SER A 293 11.00 -8.82 4.19
C SER A 293 10.89 -10.18 4.88
N THR A 294 11.58 -10.35 6.01
CA THR A 294 11.58 -11.57 6.84
C THR A 294 11.65 -11.21 8.32
N PHE A 295 11.42 -12.17 9.21
CA PHE A 295 11.65 -11.96 10.64
C PHE A 295 13.13 -11.70 10.90
N ALA A 296 13.43 -10.63 11.65
CA ALA A 296 14.81 -10.28 11.97
C ALA A 296 15.43 -11.18 13.05
N ASP A 297 14.60 -11.87 13.82
CA ASP A 297 15.00 -12.63 15.02
C ASP A 297 14.51 -14.09 15.02
N LEU A 298 13.88 -14.56 13.94
CA LEU A 298 13.43 -15.95 13.78
C LEU A 298 14.02 -16.52 12.49
N GLU A 299 15.00 -17.41 12.61
CA GLU A 299 15.75 -17.94 11.47
C GLU A 299 15.54 -19.45 11.28
N THR A 300 15.43 -20.18 12.39
CA THR A 300 15.35 -21.64 12.37
C THR A 300 13.96 -22.14 12.73
N PRO A 301 13.58 -23.37 12.36
CA PRO A 301 12.34 -24.00 12.83
C PRO A 301 12.21 -24.01 14.37
N ALA A 302 13.32 -24.05 15.11
CA ALA A 302 13.33 -23.98 16.57
C ALA A 302 12.87 -22.62 17.10
N ASP A 303 13.19 -21.53 16.40
CA ASP A 303 12.76 -20.17 16.77
C ASP A 303 11.25 -20.01 16.62
N PHE A 304 10.69 -20.47 15.50
CA PHE A 304 9.25 -20.50 15.28
C PHE A 304 8.54 -21.42 16.27
N LYS A 305 9.13 -22.59 16.55
CA LYS A 305 8.61 -23.52 17.55
C LYS A 305 8.52 -22.87 18.93
N ARG A 306 9.53 -22.11 19.36
CA ARG A 306 9.53 -21.41 20.65
C ARG A 306 8.35 -20.45 20.77
N ILE A 307 8.08 -19.65 19.73
CA ILE A 307 6.92 -18.75 19.72
C ILE A 307 5.61 -19.54 19.66
N ALA A 308 5.53 -20.60 18.84
CA ALA A 308 4.36 -21.46 18.75
C ALA A 308 4.02 -22.12 20.10
N ASP A 309 5.03 -22.53 20.87
CA ASP A 309 4.86 -23.11 22.20
C ASP A 309 4.32 -22.06 23.19
N GLN A 310 4.83 -20.82 23.16
CA GLN A 310 4.30 -19.71 23.97
C GLN A 310 2.82 -19.42 23.63
N VAL A 311 2.48 -19.42 22.34
CA VAL A 311 1.10 -19.23 21.85
C VAL A 311 0.20 -20.35 22.36
N ARG A 312 0.65 -21.61 22.27
CA ARG A 312 -0.10 -22.77 22.77
C ARG A 312 -0.29 -22.72 24.28
N GLU A 313 0.77 -22.39 25.03
CA GLU A 313 0.68 -22.24 26.48
C GLU A 313 -0.38 -21.20 26.87
N ARG A 314 -0.42 -20.07 26.16
CA ARG A 314 -1.29 -18.93 26.53
C ARG A 314 -2.73 -19.12 26.06
N SER A 315 -2.93 -19.73 24.90
CA SER A 315 -4.26 -20.04 24.37
C SER A 315 -4.89 -21.31 24.96
N GLY A 316 -4.10 -22.15 25.63
CA GLY A 316 -4.51 -23.51 25.99
C GLY A 316 -4.53 -24.48 24.80
N GLY A 317 -3.69 -24.23 23.80
CA GLY A 317 -3.35 -25.20 22.74
C GLY A 317 -4.17 -25.10 21.46
N ILE A 318 -4.39 -23.89 20.95
CA ILE A 318 -5.02 -23.67 19.63
C ILE A 318 -4.12 -24.15 18.46
N PRO A 319 -4.68 -24.38 17.27
CA PRO A 319 -3.94 -24.63 16.03
C PRO A 319 -2.94 -23.53 15.70
N ILE A 320 -1.79 -23.96 15.20
CA ILE A 320 -0.71 -23.10 14.70
C ILE A 320 -0.52 -23.42 13.22
N GLY A 321 -0.58 -22.41 12.37
CA GLY A 321 -0.32 -22.49 10.94
C GLY A 321 0.87 -21.66 10.50
N PHE A 322 1.22 -21.79 9.22
CA PHE A 322 2.23 -20.98 8.56
C PHE A 322 1.72 -20.62 7.16
N LYS A 323 1.66 -19.33 6.87
CA LYS A 323 1.21 -18.81 5.58
C LYS A 323 2.41 -18.59 4.68
N LEU A 324 2.47 -19.36 3.59
CA LEU A 324 3.54 -19.35 2.60
C LEU A 324 2.97 -18.95 1.24
N SER A 325 3.78 -18.27 0.43
CA SER A 325 3.55 -18.16 -1.01
C SER A 325 3.98 -19.46 -1.68
N ALA A 326 3.24 -19.92 -2.70
CA ALA A 326 3.60 -21.13 -3.43
C ALA A 326 4.90 -20.93 -4.23
N ASN A 327 6.02 -21.40 -3.67
CA ASN A 327 7.34 -21.46 -4.29
C ASN A 327 7.86 -22.92 -4.20
N HIS A 328 9.03 -23.12 -3.61
CA HIS A 328 9.63 -24.42 -3.32
C HIS A 328 9.17 -24.90 -1.94
N ILE A 329 7.88 -25.25 -1.82
CA ILE A 329 7.25 -25.55 -0.52
C ILE A 329 7.99 -26.67 0.20
N GLU A 330 8.47 -27.69 -0.53
CA GLU A 330 9.25 -28.80 0.03
C GLU A 330 10.55 -28.31 0.69
N ASP A 331 11.30 -27.42 0.03
CA ASP A 331 12.52 -26.83 0.58
C ASP A 331 12.22 -25.84 1.72
N ASP A 332 11.05 -25.18 1.69
CA ASP A 332 10.60 -24.23 2.71
C ASP A 332 10.11 -24.92 4.01
N ILE A 333 9.79 -26.23 3.97
CA ILE A 333 9.27 -26.99 5.12
C ILE A 333 10.25 -28.01 5.73
N ASP A 334 11.31 -28.40 5.01
CA ASP A 334 12.35 -29.34 5.45
C ASP A 334 13.45 -28.66 6.29
#